data_AF-A0AA38WX45-F1
#
_entry.id   AF-A0AA38WX45-F1
#
_cell.length_a   1.000
_cell.length_b   1.000
_cell.length_c   1.000
_cell.angle_alpha   90.00
_cell.angle_beta   90.00
_cell.angle_gamma   90.00
#
_symmetry.space_group_name_H-M   'P 1'
#
loop_
_entity.id
_entity.type
_entity.pdbx_description
1 polymer ?
#
loop_
_entity_poly.entity_id
_entity_poly.type
_entity_poly.pdbx_seq_one_letter_code
_entity_poly.pdbx_strand_id
1 'polypeptide(L)'
;MAAPFANHTKAYDLPTDASCPQCGYHLPPLPDPSTEAIEATRRIRDLEAQVRLLNSKAAAAVDKLADYEDEIRDLRDAYNRSQHQQGQGQTGQTRPSFEGPGPAIRPVTPGQTPPQAQQQQSRLASLSAFLPGRRKEVNTAPGQHLPLTPATGTFPQNNAAYNSNTLSPPKTPFFNIGGGSNHSSPALPGAESTVTLMSLQSSLEEERNLRHRAETDLSQTQTELEELTAQLFGQANEMVASERKARAKLEERVKVLEQRDGEKRKRLDKLEKQMQRIERVRGLVGD
;
A
#
# COMPACT_ATOMS: atom_id res chain seq x y z
N MET A 1 -52.20 -18.44 78.62
CA MET A 1 -53.15 -17.38 79.02
C MET A 1 -52.43 -16.06 78.83
N ALA A 2 -52.46 -15.46 77.65
CA ALA A 2 -53.55 -14.61 77.15
C ALA A 2 -53.82 -13.40 78.07
N ALA A 3 -53.21 -12.26 77.73
CA ALA A 3 -53.76 -10.93 77.94
C ALA A 3 -53.06 -9.95 76.95
N PRO A 4 -53.81 -9.28 76.05
CA PRO A 4 -53.25 -8.44 75.00
C PRO A 4 -53.05 -7.00 75.48
N PHE A 5 -51.87 -6.44 75.26
CA PHE A 5 -51.68 -4.99 75.35
C PHE A 5 -52.01 -4.36 74.01
N ALA A 6 -53.08 -3.56 74.02
CA ALA A 6 -53.54 -2.74 72.93
C ALA A 6 -52.46 -1.76 72.50
N ASN A 7 -51.88 -1.97 71.30
CA ASN A 7 -51.19 -0.90 70.61
C ASN A 7 -52.20 -0.19 69.72
N HIS A 8 -52.51 1.04 70.12
CA HIS A 8 -53.24 2.01 69.33
C HIS A 8 -52.53 2.19 67.98
N THR A 9 -53.02 1.52 66.94
CA THR A 9 -52.77 1.94 65.57
C THR A 9 -53.54 3.24 65.35
N LYS A 10 -52.99 4.37 65.80
CA LYS A 10 -53.26 5.62 65.13
C LYS A 10 -52.53 5.52 63.80
N ALA A 11 -53.24 5.05 62.79
CA ALA A 11 -52.93 5.36 61.42
C ALA A 11 -52.89 6.90 61.35
N TYR A 12 -51.69 7.45 61.32
CA TYR A 12 -51.52 8.79 60.79
C TYR A 12 -51.72 8.63 59.28
N ASP A 13 -52.98 8.76 58.84
CA ASP A 13 -53.28 9.05 57.44
C ASP A 13 -52.59 10.37 57.14
N LEU A 14 -51.39 10.25 56.58
CA LEU A 14 -50.63 11.36 56.04
C LEU A 14 -51.36 11.78 54.75
N PRO A 15 -51.90 13.00 54.66
CA PRO A 15 -52.51 13.44 53.43
C PRO A 15 -51.39 13.68 52.41
N THR A 16 -51.28 12.81 51.40
CA THR A 16 -50.30 12.91 50.32
C THR A 16 -50.64 13.98 49.27
N ASP A 17 -51.63 14.83 49.53
CA ASP A 17 -51.99 15.95 48.66
C ASP A 17 -51.76 17.27 49.41
N ALA A 18 -50.50 17.70 49.46
CA ALA A 18 -50.10 18.98 50.01
C ALA A 18 -50.49 20.12 49.05
N SER A 19 -51.76 20.53 49.11
CA SER A 19 -52.30 21.69 48.40
C SER A 19 -52.06 22.97 49.21
N CYS A 20 -51.63 24.05 48.54
CA CYS A 20 -51.38 25.34 49.20
C CYS A 20 -52.70 25.97 49.69
N PRO A 21 -52.88 26.25 51.01
CA PRO A 21 -54.17 26.69 51.54
C PRO A 21 -54.58 28.12 51.14
N GLN A 22 -53.70 28.90 50.49
CA GLN A 22 -54.00 30.28 50.08
C GLN A 22 -54.43 30.42 48.61
N CYS A 23 -54.12 29.45 47.75
CA CYS A 23 -54.45 29.53 46.31
C CYS A 23 -54.92 28.21 45.70
N GLY A 24 -55.00 27.13 46.47
CA GLY A 24 -55.51 25.83 46.01
C GLY A 24 -54.62 25.13 44.98
N TYR A 25 -53.39 25.61 44.76
CA TYR A 25 -52.48 25.00 43.79
C TYR A 25 -51.87 23.73 44.37
N HIS A 26 -51.95 22.65 43.59
CA HIS A 26 -51.43 21.34 43.94
C HIS A 26 -49.93 21.29 43.60
N LEU A 27 -49.08 21.10 44.61
CA LEU A 27 -47.65 20.92 44.36
C LEU A 27 -47.43 19.52 43.73
N PRO A 28 -46.68 19.41 42.62
CA PRO A 28 -46.32 18.12 42.06
C PRO A 28 -45.53 17.31 43.11
N PRO A 29 -45.70 15.98 43.20
CA PRO A 29 -44.85 15.16 44.05
C PRO A 29 -43.40 15.39 43.64
N LEU A 30 -42.53 15.79 44.58
CA LEU A 30 -41.10 15.84 44.29
C LEU A 30 -40.66 14.42 43.88
N PRO A 31 -39.90 14.25 42.79
CA PRO A 31 -39.38 12.94 42.44
C PRO A 31 -38.54 12.42 43.61
N ASP A 32 -38.83 11.19 44.04
CA ASP A 32 -38.13 10.58 45.17
C ASP A 32 -36.62 10.50 44.86
N PRO A 33 -35.74 11.23 45.58
CA PRO A 33 -34.32 11.33 45.26
C PRO A 33 -33.61 9.97 45.34
N SER A 34 -34.20 9.01 46.04
CA SER A 34 -33.75 7.62 46.13
C SER A 34 -33.87 6.89 44.78
N THR A 35 -34.93 7.14 44.01
CA THR A 35 -35.16 6.49 42.71
C THR A 35 -34.19 7.00 41.64
N GLU A 36 -33.95 8.30 41.62
CA GLU A 36 -32.98 8.95 40.73
C GLU A 36 -31.54 8.50 41.04
N ALA A 37 -31.18 8.36 42.32
CA ALA A 37 -29.88 7.83 42.72
C ALA A 37 -29.68 6.37 42.26
N ILE A 38 -30.72 5.53 42.34
CA ILE A 38 -30.66 4.15 41.85
C ILE A 38 -30.47 4.13 40.33
N GLU A 39 -31.21 4.96 39.58
CA GLU A 39 -31.05 5.06 38.13
C GLU A 39 -29.65 5.56 37.73
N ALA A 40 -29.12 6.57 38.42
CA ALA A 40 -27.77 7.08 38.20
C ALA A 40 -26.72 5.98 38.44
N THR A 41 -26.84 5.20 39.52
CA THR A 41 -25.90 4.09 39.78
C THR A 41 -25.99 2.98 38.73
N ARG A 42 -27.18 2.70 38.18
CA ARG A 42 -27.34 1.77 37.07
C ARG A 42 -26.62 2.28 35.82
N ARG A 43 -26.84 3.55 35.47
CA ARG A 43 -26.21 4.17 34.31
C ARG A 43 -24.69 4.22 34.43
N ILE A 44 -24.16 4.47 35.62
CA ILE A 44 -22.71 4.41 35.88
C ILE A 44 -22.17 3.01 35.59
N ARG A 45 -22.82 1.96 36.12
CA ARG A 45 -22.38 0.57 35.86
C ARG A 45 -22.42 0.21 34.38
N ASP A 46 -23.46 0.63 33.66
CA ASP A 46 -23.59 0.38 32.23
C ASP A 46 -22.49 1.10 31.44
N LEU A 47 -22.17 2.35 31.80
CA LEU A 47 -21.09 3.12 31.19
C LEU A 47 -19.72 2.52 31.51
N GLU A 48 -19.47 2.09 32.74
CA GLU A 48 -18.24 1.40 33.13
C GLU A 48 -18.05 0.09 32.34
N ALA A 49 -19.13 -0.68 32.15
CA ALA A 49 -19.09 -1.89 31.33
C ALA A 49 -18.77 -1.58 29.86
N GLN A 50 -19.35 -0.52 29.29
CA GLN A 50 -19.03 -0.07 27.94
C GLN A 50 -17.56 0.36 27.82
N VAL A 51 -17.05 1.15 28.77
CA VAL A 51 -15.64 1.57 28.78
C VAL A 51 -14.71 0.37 28.84
N ARG A 52 -15.03 -0.65 29.65
CA ARG A 52 -14.25 -1.90 29.71
C ARG A 52 -14.26 -2.64 28.37
N LEU A 53 -15.41 -2.74 27.71
CA LEU A 53 -15.55 -3.38 26.40
C LEU A 53 -14.81 -2.62 25.30
N LEU A 54 -14.90 -1.29 25.30
CA LEU A 54 -14.17 -0.44 24.37
C LEU A 54 -12.66 -0.58 24.57
N ASN A 55 -12.21 -0.65 25.81
CA ASN A 55 -10.80 -0.84 26.13
C ASN A 55 -10.29 -2.22 25.69
N SER A 56 -11.06 -3.29 25.91
CA SER A 56 -10.69 -4.62 25.42
C SER A 56 -10.64 -4.68 23.89
N LYS A 57 -11.58 -4.01 23.21
CA LYS A 57 -11.56 -3.89 21.74
C LYS A 57 -10.37 -3.08 21.24
N ALA A 58 -10.00 -2.01 21.95
CA ALA A 58 -8.82 -1.21 21.62
C ALA A 58 -7.54 -2.04 21.78
N ALA A 59 -7.41 -2.80 22.87
CA ALA A 59 -6.28 -3.71 23.08
C ALA A 59 -6.16 -4.75 21.95
N ALA A 60 -7.26 -5.43 21.60
CA ALA A 60 -7.27 -6.38 20.49
C ALA A 60 -6.92 -5.74 19.13
N ALA A 61 -7.31 -4.48 18.91
CA ALA A 61 -6.93 -3.75 17.72
C ALA A 61 -5.43 -3.42 17.69
N VAL A 62 -4.83 -3.07 18.85
CA VAL A 62 -3.39 -2.82 18.98
C VAL A 62 -2.59 -4.11 18.74
N ASP A 63 -3.03 -5.25 19.26
CA ASP A 63 -2.39 -6.55 19.01
C ASP A 63 -2.38 -6.86 17.50
N LYS A 64 -3.51 -6.65 16.82
CA LYS A 64 -3.60 -6.83 15.36
C LYS A 64 -2.71 -5.85 14.59
N LEU A 65 -2.51 -4.63 15.09
CA LEU A 65 -1.59 -3.67 14.47
C LEU A 65 -0.14 -4.13 14.62
N ALA A 66 0.22 -4.75 15.75
CA ALA A 66 1.55 -5.32 15.93
C ALA A 66 1.83 -6.43 14.89
N ASP A 67 0.85 -7.32 14.65
CA ASP A 67 0.96 -8.35 13.60
C ASP A 67 1.22 -7.73 12.21
N TYR A 68 0.49 -6.67 11.86
CA TYR A 68 0.69 -5.98 10.57
C TYR A 68 2.03 -5.22 10.50
N GLU A 69 2.51 -4.67 11.61
CA GLU A 69 3.83 -4.03 11.66
C GLU A 69 4.95 -5.04 11.39
N ASP A 70 4.84 -6.25 11.94
CA ASP A 70 5.80 -7.32 11.69
C ASP A 70 5.73 -7.82 10.24
N GLU A 71 4.55 -7.99 9.66
CA GLU A 71 4.39 -8.32 8.23
C GLU A 71 5.03 -7.24 7.33
N ILE A 72 4.87 -5.96 7.67
CA ILE A 72 5.52 -4.86 6.93
C ILE A 72 7.05 -4.93 7.06
N ARG A 73 7.59 -5.29 8.23
CA ARG A 73 9.04 -5.47 8.41
C ARG A 73 9.55 -6.62 7.55
N ASP A 74 8.87 -7.76 7.57
CA ASP A 74 9.24 -8.93 6.78
C ASP A 74 9.20 -8.63 5.27
N LEU A 75 8.16 -7.95 4.79
CA LEU A 75 8.05 -7.53 3.39
C LEU A 75 9.16 -6.55 2.99
N ARG A 76 9.53 -5.62 3.87
CA ARG A 76 10.66 -4.69 3.64
C ARG A 76 11.98 -5.42 3.60
N ASP A 77 12.22 -6.37 4.48
CA ASP A 77 13.44 -7.17 4.50
C ASP A 77 13.53 -8.08 3.28
N ALA A 78 12.43 -8.71 2.87
CA ALA A 78 12.34 -9.49 1.64
C ALA A 78 12.62 -8.62 0.40
N TYR A 79 12.03 -7.42 0.35
CA TYR A 79 12.29 -6.45 -0.73
C TYR A 79 13.75 -5.96 -0.74
N ASN A 80 14.35 -5.74 0.43
CA ASN A 80 15.74 -5.33 0.51
C ASN A 80 16.71 -6.46 0.12
N ARG A 81 16.38 -7.72 0.45
CA ARG A 81 17.13 -8.91 0.00
C ARG A 81 17.04 -9.09 -1.52
N SER A 82 15.88 -8.89 -2.13
CA SER A 82 15.74 -8.99 -3.59
C SER A 82 16.49 -7.87 -4.32
N GLN A 83 16.54 -6.65 -3.75
CA GLN A 83 17.39 -5.56 -4.22
C GLN A 83 18.89 -5.90 -4.14
N HIS A 84 19.35 -6.52 -3.05
CA HIS A 84 20.76 -6.89 -2.88
C HIS A 84 21.21 -8.03 -3.82
N GLN A 85 20.31 -8.95 -4.20
CA GLN A 85 20.63 -9.99 -5.19
C GLN A 85 20.80 -9.46 -6.62
N GLN A 86 20.20 -8.32 -6.97
CA GLN A 86 20.44 -7.68 -8.27
C GLN A 86 21.71 -6.80 -8.32
N GLY A 87 22.37 -6.56 -7.17
CA GLY A 87 23.56 -5.70 -7.05
C GLY A 87 24.91 -6.41 -6.91
N GLN A 88 24.96 -7.70 -6.55
CA GLN A 88 26.22 -8.45 -6.37
C GLN A 88 26.75 -9.11 -7.65
N GLY A 89 26.79 -8.33 -8.72
CA GLY A 89 27.40 -8.70 -9.99
C GLY A 89 28.69 -7.95 -10.33
N GLN A 90 29.37 -7.29 -9.38
CA GLN A 90 30.77 -6.83 -9.51
C GLN A 90 31.21 -6.03 -8.27
N THR A 91 32.15 -6.58 -7.49
CA THR A 91 33.47 -5.98 -7.13
C THR A 91 34.08 -6.83 -6.02
N GLY A 92 35.25 -7.39 -6.28
CA GLY A 92 35.98 -8.25 -5.36
C GLY A 92 36.72 -7.48 -4.26
N GLN A 93 36.92 -8.20 -3.15
CA GLN A 93 38.07 -8.22 -2.24
C GLN A 93 38.79 -6.90 -1.90
N THR A 94 38.81 -6.52 -0.61
CA THR A 94 39.97 -6.76 0.27
C THR A 94 39.72 -6.32 1.73
N ARG A 95 40.18 -7.20 2.64
CA ARG A 95 40.78 -6.98 3.98
C ARG A 95 39.87 -6.81 5.23
N PRO A 96 40.04 -7.68 6.25
CA PRO A 96 39.52 -7.44 7.61
C PRO A 96 40.57 -6.66 8.44
N SER A 97 40.14 -5.71 9.27
CA SER A 97 41.00 -5.12 10.30
C SER A 97 40.36 -5.33 11.67
N PHE A 98 41.16 -5.92 12.54
CA PHE A 98 40.88 -6.34 13.91
C PHE A 98 41.28 -5.22 14.90
N GLU A 99 40.80 -5.35 16.16
CA GLU A 99 41.21 -4.69 17.42
C GLU A 99 40.44 -3.45 17.93
N GLY A 100 39.82 -3.60 19.13
CA GLY A 100 39.49 -2.53 20.10
C GLY A 100 40.65 -2.32 21.12
N PRO A 101 40.47 -1.92 22.39
CA PRO A 101 39.38 -1.20 23.10
C PRO A 101 39.84 -0.01 24.03
N GLY A 102 39.13 1.15 24.03
CA GLY A 102 39.01 2.19 25.11
C GLY A 102 40.29 2.88 25.72
N PRO A 103 40.20 3.90 26.64
CA PRO A 103 39.04 4.65 27.15
C PRO A 103 39.16 6.22 27.18
N ALA A 104 38.02 6.86 27.48
CA ALA A 104 37.65 8.20 28.02
C ALA A 104 38.67 9.37 28.16
N ILE A 105 38.25 10.62 27.84
CA ILE A 105 37.98 11.75 28.79
C ILE A 105 37.16 12.86 28.06
N ARG A 106 36.13 13.42 28.73
CA ARG A 106 35.32 14.61 28.37
C ARG A 106 35.92 15.89 29.01
N PRO A 107 35.62 17.13 28.56
CA PRO A 107 34.52 17.87 29.21
C PRO A 107 33.75 18.94 28.36
N VAL A 108 32.48 19.12 28.75
CA VAL A 108 31.67 20.38 28.85
C VAL A 108 31.20 21.14 27.58
N THR A 109 29.87 21.15 27.41
CA THR A 109 28.97 22.08 26.66
C THR A 109 28.44 23.19 27.61
N PRO A 110 27.93 24.38 27.17
CA PRO A 110 26.96 24.54 26.07
C PRO A 110 27.03 25.83 25.22
N GLY A 111 26.57 25.76 23.96
CA GLY A 111 26.19 26.96 23.21
C GLY A 111 26.32 26.86 21.69
N GLN A 112 25.19 26.61 21.03
CA GLN A 112 24.76 27.15 19.72
C GLN A 112 25.66 26.96 18.48
N THR A 113 25.12 26.18 17.53
CA THR A 113 25.07 26.34 16.05
C THR A 113 25.40 25.03 15.30
N PRO A 114 24.62 24.66 14.26
CA PRO A 114 24.84 23.40 13.54
C PRO A 114 25.87 23.56 12.40
N PRO A 115 26.80 22.62 12.19
CA PRO A 115 27.46 22.44 10.91
C PRO A 115 26.78 21.33 10.10
N GLN A 116 26.73 21.60 8.80
CA GLN A 116 26.13 20.85 7.71
C GLN A 116 26.46 19.35 7.72
N ALA A 117 25.43 18.52 7.66
CA ALA A 117 25.56 17.15 7.18
C ALA A 117 25.63 17.16 5.65
N GLN A 118 26.77 16.71 5.14
CA GLN A 118 27.08 16.56 3.73
C GLN A 118 26.21 15.44 3.14
N GLN A 119 25.18 15.86 2.42
CA GLN A 119 24.26 15.00 1.67
C GLN A 119 25.02 14.40 0.46
N GLN A 120 25.47 13.15 0.56
CA GLN A 120 25.84 12.39 -0.64
C GLN A 120 24.56 12.02 -1.37
N GLN A 121 24.27 12.85 -2.37
CA GLN A 121 23.19 12.71 -3.33
C GLN A 121 23.38 11.41 -4.13
N SER A 122 22.63 10.36 -3.79
CA SER A 122 22.36 9.28 -4.73
C SER A 122 21.42 9.81 -5.82
N ARG A 123 21.97 9.95 -7.03
CA ARG A 123 21.39 10.58 -8.21
C ARG A 123 20.26 9.77 -8.85
N LEU A 124 19.22 9.39 -8.09
CA LEU A 124 18.02 8.74 -8.65
C LEU A 124 16.69 9.41 -8.26
N ALA A 125 16.71 10.57 -7.60
CA ALA A 125 15.49 11.35 -7.32
C ALA A 125 14.98 12.17 -8.54
N SER A 126 15.02 11.61 -9.75
CA SER A 126 14.54 12.24 -10.99
C SER A 126 13.40 11.46 -11.66
N LEU A 127 12.41 11.00 -10.88
CA LEU A 127 11.18 10.42 -11.42
C LEU A 127 9.90 11.22 -11.08
N SER A 128 10.02 12.39 -10.47
CA SER A 128 8.86 13.25 -10.15
C SER A 128 8.31 14.08 -11.33
N ALA A 129 8.67 13.76 -12.58
CA ALA A 129 8.28 14.52 -13.78
C ALA A 129 7.07 13.96 -14.56
N PHE A 130 6.39 12.92 -14.04
CA PHE A 130 5.19 12.35 -14.70
C PHE A 130 3.91 12.55 -13.90
N LEU A 131 3.69 13.77 -13.39
CA LEU A 131 2.35 14.23 -13.00
C LEU A 131 1.74 14.99 -14.19
N PRO A 132 0.73 14.44 -14.87
CA PRO A 132 -0.05 15.21 -15.84
C PRO A 132 -0.71 16.39 -15.15
N GLY A 133 -0.45 17.58 -15.68
CA GLY A 133 -0.87 18.85 -15.12
C GLY A 133 -2.38 18.98 -14.95
N ARG A 134 -2.76 19.39 -13.74
CA ARG A 134 -3.99 20.13 -13.43
C ARG A 134 -3.98 21.45 -14.23
N ARG A 135 -4.83 21.59 -15.25
CA ARG A 135 -5.16 22.92 -15.81
C ARG A 135 -6.67 23.19 -15.75
N LYS A 136 -6.89 24.45 -15.38
CA LYS A 136 -8.11 25.17 -15.02
C LYS A 136 -8.86 25.60 -16.29
N GLU A 137 -10.19 25.51 -16.24
CA GLU A 137 -11.13 25.88 -17.30
C GLU A 137 -11.05 27.35 -17.74
N VAL A 138 -11.24 27.61 -19.04
CA VAL A 138 -11.94 28.78 -19.59
C VAL A 138 -12.71 28.34 -20.85
N ASN A 139 -13.95 28.82 -20.94
CA ASN A 139 -15.03 28.51 -21.86
C ASN A 139 -14.88 29.25 -23.20
N THR A 140 -14.87 28.55 -24.36
CA THR A 140 -15.40 29.03 -25.65
C THR A 140 -15.61 27.83 -26.60
N ALA A 141 -16.83 27.65 -27.12
CA ALA A 141 -17.18 26.74 -28.22
C ALA A 141 -17.39 27.57 -29.53
N PRO A 142 -17.70 27.00 -30.72
CA PRO A 142 -17.70 25.60 -31.15
C PRO A 142 -16.93 25.37 -32.49
N GLY A 143 -16.49 24.14 -32.76
CA GLY A 143 -15.95 23.78 -34.08
C GLY A 143 -15.38 22.37 -34.17
N GLN A 144 -16.21 21.43 -34.62
CA GLN A 144 -15.90 20.22 -35.40
C GLN A 144 -14.58 19.48 -35.12
N HIS A 145 -14.67 18.29 -34.50
CA HIS A 145 -14.22 17.02 -35.11
C HIS A 145 -14.52 15.81 -34.19
N LEU A 146 -14.80 14.68 -34.83
CA LEU A 146 -15.20 13.39 -34.28
C LEU A 146 -14.10 12.73 -33.43
N PRO A 147 -14.43 11.89 -32.42
CA PRO A 147 -13.45 11.01 -31.80
C PRO A 147 -13.27 9.73 -32.63
N LEU A 148 -12.13 9.64 -33.31
CA LEU A 148 -11.58 8.36 -33.78
C LEU A 148 -11.10 7.56 -32.57
N THR A 149 -11.40 6.26 -32.61
CA THR A 149 -10.93 5.20 -31.71
C THR A 149 -9.41 5.24 -31.49
N PRO A 150 -8.88 5.00 -30.27
CA PRO A 150 -7.46 4.74 -30.13
C PRO A 150 -7.17 3.33 -30.66
N ALA A 151 -6.38 3.31 -31.73
CA ALA A 151 -5.79 2.12 -32.31
C ALA A 151 -4.95 1.36 -31.26
N THR A 152 -4.99 0.04 -31.37
CA THR A 152 -4.03 -0.90 -30.81
C THR A 152 -2.62 -0.49 -31.26
N GLY A 153 -1.96 0.29 -30.41
CA GLY A 153 -0.59 0.76 -30.58
C GLY A 153 0.38 -0.26 -30.03
N THR A 154 1.04 -0.93 -30.97
CA THR A 154 2.26 -1.72 -30.87
C THR A 154 3.20 -1.25 -29.76
N PHE A 155 3.71 -2.23 -29.00
CA PHE A 155 4.82 -2.14 -28.05
C PHE A 155 5.95 -1.20 -28.53
N PRO A 156 6.60 -0.44 -27.62
CA PRO A 156 7.91 0.11 -27.91
C PRO A 156 8.89 -1.07 -27.99
N GLN A 157 9.31 -1.38 -29.21
CA GLN A 157 10.42 -2.28 -29.49
C GLN A 157 11.69 -1.59 -28.97
N ASN A 158 12.13 -1.99 -27.78
CA ASN A 158 13.44 -1.62 -27.27
C ASN A 158 14.49 -2.35 -28.13
N ASN A 159 14.90 -1.70 -29.22
CA ASN A 159 15.93 -2.19 -30.11
C ASN A 159 17.30 -1.66 -29.64
N ALA A 160 17.72 -2.10 -28.46
CA ALA A 160 19.04 -1.79 -27.91
C ALA A 160 19.69 -3.07 -27.34
N ALA A 161 19.76 -4.14 -28.13
CA ALA A 161 20.50 -5.35 -27.72
C ALA A 161 20.91 -6.27 -28.88
N TYR A 162 21.35 -5.76 -30.03
CA TYR A 162 21.99 -6.60 -31.05
C TYR A 162 23.14 -5.87 -31.73
N ASN A 163 24.14 -5.41 -30.96
CA ASN A 163 25.42 -5.00 -31.53
C ASN A 163 26.52 -5.18 -30.49
N SER A 164 26.78 -6.42 -30.07
CA SER A 164 28.03 -6.82 -29.42
C SER A 164 28.07 -8.34 -29.32
N ASN A 165 28.35 -9.02 -30.44
CA ASN A 165 28.85 -10.39 -30.41
C ASN A 165 29.72 -10.63 -31.65
N THR A 166 30.85 -9.94 -31.71
CA THR A 166 32.01 -10.47 -32.44
C THR A 166 32.66 -11.50 -31.53
N LEU A 167 32.32 -12.78 -31.70
CA LEU A 167 33.12 -13.88 -31.16
C LEU A 167 34.51 -13.82 -31.80
N SER A 168 35.42 -13.12 -31.13
CA SER A 168 36.86 -13.29 -31.37
C SER A 168 37.35 -14.38 -30.42
N PRO A 169 38.17 -15.35 -30.88
CA PRO A 169 38.81 -16.29 -29.97
C PRO A 169 39.75 -15.55 -29.00
N PRO A 170 39.98 -16.07 -27.78
CA PRO A 170 40.91 -15.45 -26.85
C PRO A 170 42.31 -15.44 -27.46
N LYS A 171 42.87 -14.23 -27.63
CA LYS A 171 44.27 -14.01 -27.98
C LYS A 171 45.15 -14.62 -26.88
N THR A 172 45.81 -15.72 -27.18
CA THR A 172 47.02 -16.17 -26.49
C THR A 172 48.08 -15.05 -26.53
N PRO A 173 48.94 -14.89 -25.50
CA PRO A 173 50.06 -13.97 -25.62
C PRO A 173 51.07 -14.56 -26.60
N PHE A 174 51.10 -14.01 -27.82
CA PHE A 174 52.18 -14.24 -28.77
C PHE A 174 53.46 -13.61 -28.20
N PHE A 175 54.48 -14.46 -28.01
CA PHE A 175 55.84 -14.04 -27.72
C PHE A 175 56.38 -13.19 -28.87
N ASN A 176 56.85 -12.00 -28.55
CA ASN A 176 57.55 -11.11 -29.45
C ASN A 176 59.03 -11.54 -29.52
N ILE A 177 59.45 -12.18 -30.61
CA ILE A 177 60.86 -12.38 -30.97
C ILE A 177 61.12 -11.61 -32.26
N GLY A 178 61.84 -10.50 -32.13
CA GLY A 178 62.51 -9.83 -33.23
C GLY A 178 64.02 -9.88 -33.01
N GLY A 179 64.72 -10.56 -33.91
CA GLY A 179 66.12 -10.29 -34.25
C GLY A 179 67.19 -11.12 -33.55
N GLY A 180 67.59 -12.23 -34.16
CA GLY A 180 68.83 -12.93 -33.80
C GLY A 180 68.98 -14.22 -34.58
N SER A 181 69.83 -14.18 -35.61
CA SER A 181 70.25 -15.30 -36.46
C SER A 181 70.60 -16.55 -35.66
N ASN A 182 70.13 -17.72 -36.10
CA ASN A 182 70.98 -18.87 -36.45
C ASN A 182 70.14 -20.10 -36.83
N HIS A 183 70.57 -20.74 -37.91
CA HIS A 183 70.28 -22.08 -38.40
C HIS A 183 69.62 -23.05 -37.40
N SER A 184 68.54 -23.71 -37.83
CA SER A 184 68.42 -25.19 -37.78
C SER A 184 67.20 -25.68 -38.56
N SER A 185 67.46 -26.69 -39.38
CA SER A 185 66.53 -27.51 -40.16
C SER A 185 65.39 -28.12 -39.33
N PRO A 186 64.26 -28.53 -39.95
CA PRO A 186 63.13 -29.09 -39.25
C PRO A 186 63.42 -30.55 -38.88
N ALA A 187 63.60 -30.83 -37.59
CA ALA A 187 63.61 -32.20 -37.07
C ALA A 187 62.21 -32.51 -36.49
N LEU A 188 61.61 -33.58 -37.00
CA LEU A 188 60.34 -34.18 -36.56
C LEU A 188 60.35 -34.54 -35.07
N PRO A 189 59.21 -34.35 -34.36
CA PRO A 189 58.78 -35.25 -33.31
C PRO A 189 57.37 -35.79 -33.62
N GLY A 190 57.31 -36.94 -34.28
CA GLY A 190 56.04 -37.61 -34.65
C GLY A 190 55.20 -38.14 -33.48
N ALA A 191 55.72 -38.08 -32.24
CA ALA A 191 55.05 -38.60 -31.04
C ALA A 191 54.45 -37.51 -30.12
N GLU A 192 54.93 -36.27 -30.18
CA GLU A 192 54.37 -35.17 -29.35
C GLU A 192 53.11 -34.58 -29.99
N SER A 193 53.07 -34.53 -31.33
CA SER A 193 51.95 -34.00 -32.12
C SER A 193 50.62 -34.74 -31.86
N THR A 194 50.69 -36.05 -31.59
CA THR A 194 49.52 -36.90 -31.32
C THR A 194 48.94 -36.65 -29.92
N VAL A 195 49.82 -36.43 -28.93
CA VAL A 195 49.41 -36.08 -27.55
C VAL A 195 48.78 -34.68 -27.52
N THR A 196 49.33 -33.72 -28.28
CA THR A 196 48.72 -32.39 -28.41
C THR A 196 47.36 -32.44 -29.11
N LEU A 197 47.21 -33.28 -30.13
CA LEU A 197 45.94 -33.45 -30.86
C LEU A 197 44.85 -34.07 -29.96
N MET A 198 45.17 -35.07 -29.15
CA MET A 198 44.22 -35.63 -28.17
C MET A 198 43.80 -34.60 -27.10
N SER A 199 44.74 -33.82 -26.58
CA SER A 199 44.42 -32.75 -25.61
C SER A 199 43.51 -31.66 -26.21
N LEU A 200 43.75 -31.27 -27.46
CA LEU A 200 42.89 -30.33 -28.18
C LEU A 200 41.49 -30.90 -28.41
N GLN A 201 41.37 -32.18 -28.76
CA GLN A 201 40.08 -32.86 -28.90
C GLN A 201 39.30 -32.88 -27.58
N SER A 202 39.96 -33.24 -26.47
CA SER A 202 39.35 -33.21 -25.13
C SER A 202 38.92 -31.80 -24.73
N SER A 203 39.75 -30.78 -24.96
CA SER A 203 39.41 -29.38 -24.65
C SER A 203 38.22 -28.86 -25.47
N LEU A 204 38.11 -29.27 -26.74
CA LEU A 204 36.99 -28.90 -27.60
C LEU A 204 35.69 -29.59 -27.14
N GLU A 205 35.76 -30.85 -26.74
CA GLU A 205 34.61 -31.56 -26.20
C GLU A 205 34.11 -30.94 -24.89
N GLU A 206 35.04 -30.53 -24.01
CA GLU A 206 34.71 -29.78 -22.80
C GLU A 206 34.07 -28.42 -23.11
N GLU A 207 34.61 -27.65 -24.06
CA GLU A 207 34.05 -26.37 -24.50
C GLU A 207 32.63 -26.53 -25.06
N ARG A 208 32.40 -27.55 -25.90
CA ARG A 208 31.07 -27.86 -26.43
C ARG A 208 30.09 -28.25 -25.33
N ASN A 209 30.52 -29.02 -24.34
CA ASN A 209 29.67 -29.41 -23.22
C ASN A 209 29.30 -28.18 -22.36
N LEU A 210 30.29 -27.31 -22.10
CA LEU A 210 30.05 -26.04 -21.40
C LEU A 210 29.04 -25.16 -22.14
N ARG A 211 29.17 -25.08 -23.46
CA ARG A 211 28.26 -24.32 -24.32
C ARG A 211 26.86 -24.93 -24.33
N HIS A 212 26.75 -26.26 -24.47
CA HIS A 212 25.45 -26.93 -24.44
C HIS A 212 24.74 -26.71 -23.09
N ARG A 213 25.48 -26.75 -21.98
CA ARG A 213 24.94 -26.43 -20.65
C ARG A 213 24.46 -24.99 -20.59
N ALA A 214 25.27 -24.03 -21.04
CA ALA A 214 24.88 -22.62 -21.08
C ALA A 214 23.65 -22.37 -21.96
N GLU A 215 23.53 -23.04 -23.11
CA GLU A 215 22.37 -22.97 -24.00
C GLU A 215 21.12 -23.57 -23.34
N THR A 216 21.27 -24.67 -22.59
CA THR A 216 20.18 -25.29 -21.82
C THR A 216 19.72 -24.35 -20.71
N ASP A 217 20.64 -23.81 -19.92
CA ASP A 217 20.35 -22.87 -18.84
C ASP A 217 19.65 -21.61 -19.39
N LEU A 218 20.11 -21.08 -20.53
CA LEU A 218 19.44 -19.96 -21.21
C LEU A 218 18.02 -20.33 -21.62
N SER A 219 17.81 -21.49 -22.26
CA SER A 219 16.48 -21.94 -22.65
C SER A 219 15.54 -22.11 -21.45
N GLN A 220 16.05 -22.64 -20.34
CA GLN A 220 15.29 -22.79 -19.10
C GLN A 220 14.87 -21.42 -18.56
N THR A 221 15.81 -20.48 -18.43
CA THR A 221 15.50 -19.14 -17.93
C THR A 221 14.51 -18.40 -18.84
N GLN A 222 14.59 -18.61 -20.16
CA GLN A 222 13.62 -18.05 -21.10
C GLN A 222 12.22 -18.62 -20.85
N THR A 223 12.08 -19.93 -20.65
CA THR A 223 10.78 -20.54 -20.34
C THR A 223 10.20 -20.06 -19.01
N GLU A 224 11.03 -19.88 -17.98
CA GLU A 224 10.60 -19.34 -16.68
C GLU A 224 10.11 -17.89 -16.81
N LEU A 225 10.77 -17.07 -17.65
CA LEU A 225 10.33 -15.71 -17.95
C LEU A 225 9.00 -15.69 -18.73
N GLU A 226 8.85 -16.58 -19.71
CA GLU A 226 7.59 -16.72 -20.46
C GLU A 226 6.44 -17.16 -19.53
N GLU A 227 6.70 -18.08 -18.60
CA GLU A 227 5.71 -18.49 -17.60
C GLU A 227 5.34 -17.35 -16.65
N LEU A 228 6.33 -16.67 -16.07
CA LEU A 228 6.09 -15.58 -15.13
C LEU A 228 5.35 -14.42 -15.80
N THR A 229 5.70 -14.11 -17.05
CA THR A 229 4.98 -13.10 -17.83
C THR A 229 3.55 -13.53 -18.12
N ALA A 230 3.31 -14.79 -18.51
CA ALA A 230 1.96 -15.31 -18.69
C ALA A 230 1.12 -15.23 -17.40
N GLN A 231 1.70 -15.57 -16.25
CA GLN A 231 1.05 -15.44 -14.94
C GLN A 231 0.72 -13.98 -14.61
N LEU A 232 1.67 -13.05 -14.79
CA LEU A 232 1.47 -11.63 -14.52
C LEU A 232 0.37 -11.02 -15.41
N PHE A 233 0.39 -11.34 -16.71
CA PHE A 233 -0.67 -10.89 -17.63
C PHE A 233 -2.02 -11.54 -17.29
N GLY A 234 -2.04 -12.81 -16.91
CA GLY A 234 -3.25 -13.50 -16.44
C GLY A 234 -3.87 -12.80 -15.23
N GLN A 235 -3.08 -12.56 -14.19
CA GLN A 235 -3.51 -11.88 -12.96
C GLN A 235 -3.98 -10.45 -13.24
N ALA A 236 -3.24 -9.70 -14.07
CA ALA A 236 -3.62 -8.35 -14.45
C ALA A 236 -4.96 -8.34 -15.21
N ASN A 237 -5.16 -9.27 -16.14
CA ASN A 237 -6.41 -9.40 -16.89
C ASN A 237 -7.59 -9.75 -15.97
N GLU A 238 -7.39 -10.63 -14.99
CA GLU A 238 -8.42 -10.97 -14.00
C GLU A 238 -8.81 -9.76 -13.14
N MET A 239 -7.83 -9.03 -12.63
CA MET A 239 -8.06 -7.82 -11.84
C MET A 239 -8.86 -6.78 -12.63
N VAL A 240 -8.46 -6.51 -13.88
CA VAL A 240 -9.17 -5.57 -14.76
C VAL A 240 -10.59 -6.07 -15.07
N ALA A 241 -10.78 -7.38 -15.29
CA ALA A 241 -12.11 -7.93 -15.51
C ALA A 241 -13.00 -7.76 -14.27
N SER A 242 -12.45 -7.96 -13.07
CA SER A 242 -13.18 -7.75 -11.81
C SER A 242 -13.57 -6.27 -11.64
N GLU A 243 -12.67 -5.35 -11.97
CA GLU A 243 -12.92 -3.91 -11.91
C GLU A 243 -14.01 -3.50 -12.92
N ARG A 244 -13.93 -3.97 -14.17
CA ARG A 244 -14.96 -3.69 -15.19
C ARG A 244 -16.34 -4.18 -14.74
N LYS A 245 -16.41 -5.37 -14.14
CA LYS A 245 -17.67 -5.91 -13.59
C LYS A 245 -18.17 -5.06 -12.42
N ALA A 246 -17.30 -4.66 -11.50
CA ALA A 246 -17.67 -3.83 -10.35
C ALA A 246 -18.15 -2.43 -10.80
N ARG A 247 -17.40 -1.82 -11.74
CA ARG A 247 -17.72 -0.53 -12.34
C ARG A 247 -19.07 -0.56 -13.05
N ALA A 248 -19.34 -1.56 -13.89
CA ALA A 248 -20.64 -1.71 -14.55
C ALA A 248 -21.81 -1.81 -13.54
N LYS A 249 -21.65 -2.56 -12.45
CA LYS A 249 -22.66 -2.66 -11.38
C LYS A 249 -22.89 -1.33 -10.67
N LEU A 250 -21.83 -0.54 -10.46
CA LEU A 250 -21.96 0.79 -9.85
C LEU A 250 -22.64 1.76 -10.81
N GLU A 251 -22.26 1.76 -12.08
CA GLU A 251 -22.87 2.60 -13.12
C GLU A 251 -24.38 2.32 -13.26
N GLU A 252 -24.81 1.06 -13.18
CA GLU A 252 -26.23 0.69 -13.15
C GLU A 252 -26.95 1.26 -11.91
N ARG A 253 -26.37 1.12 -10.72
CA ARG A 253 -26.95 1.66 -9.48
C ARG A 253 -27.06 3.18 -9.51
N VAL A 254 -26.02 3.85 -10.00
CA VAL A 254 -26.01 5.31 -10.17
C VAL A 254 -27.15 5.73 -11.08
N LYS A 255 -27.32 5.08 -12.23
CA LYS A 255 -28.42 5.38 -13.17
C LYS A 255 -29.80 5.26 -12.52
N VAL A 256 -30.04 4.23 -11.70
CA VAL A 256 -31.31 4.07 -10.97
C VAL A 256 -31.52 5.16 -9.93
N LEU A 257 -30.45 5.56 -9.22
CA LEU A 257 -30.51 6.64 -8.24
C LEU A 257 -30.82 7.98 -8.92
N GLU A 258 -30.15 8.30 -10.03
CA GLU A 258 -30.37 9.52 -10.81
C GLU A 258 -31.81 9.61 -11.34
N GLN A 259 -32.37 8.50 -11.83
CA GLN A 259 -33.78 8.45 -12.24
C GLN A 259 -34.73 8.77 -11.07
N ARG A 260 -34.50 8.12 -9.92
CA ARG A 260 -35.33 8.32 -8.72
C ARG A 260 -35.24 9.75 -8.21
N ASP A 261 -34.06 10.33 -8.18
CA ASP A 261 -33.85 11.71 -7.73
C ASP A 261 -34.44 12.70 -8.72
N GLY A 262 -34.37 12.41 -10.02
CA GLY A 262 -35.07 13.17 -11.06
C GLY A 262 -36.60 13.16 -10.88
N GLU A 263 -37.19 12.00 -10.59
CA GLU A 263 -38.62 11.89 -10.30
C GLU A 263 -39.03 12.64 -9.03
N LYS A 264 -38.26 12.49 -7.95
CA LYS A 264 -38.50 13.22 -6.69
C LYS A 264 -38.42 14.74 -6.92
N ARG A 265 -37.41 15.21 -7.64
CA ARG A 265 -37.26 16.64 -7.99
C ARG A 265 -38.46 17.16 -8.76
N LYS A 266 -38.98 16.39 -9.74
CA LYS A 266 -40.21 16.75 -10.47
C LYS A 266 -41.45 16.84 -9.57
N ARG A 267 -41.57 15.93 -8.58
CA ARG A 267 -42.68 15.98 -7.61
C ARG A 267 -42.58 17.19 -6.70
N LEU A 268 -41.38 17.49 -6.21
CA LEU A 268 -41.12 18.67 -5.38
C LEU A 268 -41.42 19.97 -6.13
N ASP A 269 -41.00 20.11 -7.39
CA ASP A 269 -41.32 21.28 -8.22
C ASP A 269 -42.82 21.50 -8.39
N LYS A 270 -43.62 20.42 -8.53
CA LYS A 270 -45.08 20.52 -8.55
C LYS A 270 -45.65 21.01 -7.22
N LEU A 271 -45.17 20.47 -6.11
CA LEU A 271 -45.60 20.87 -4.77
C LEU A 271 -45.21 22.32 -4.49
N GLU A 272 -44.02 22.74 -4.87
CA GLU A 272 -43.54 24.12 -4.72
C GLU A 272 -44.43 25.09 -5.50
N LYS A 273 -44.79 24.77 -6.75
CA LYS A 273 -45.74 25.57 -7.54
C LYS A 273 -47.12 25.66 -6.89
N GLN A 274 -47.59 24.59 -6.26
CA GLN A 274 -48.86 24.59 -5.52
C GLN A 274 -48.75 25.45 -4.24
N MET A 275 -47.65 25.33 -3.49
CA MET A 275 -47.39 26.16 -2.32
C MET A 275 -47.30 27.64 -2.69
N GLN A 276 -46.58 28.01 -3.75
CA GLN A 276 -46.53 29.38 -4.26
C GLN A 276 -47.90 29.93 -4.68
N ARG A 277 -48.81 29.06 -5.17
CA ARG A 277 -50.20 29.47 -5.45
C ARG A 277 -50.96 29.73 -4.16
N ILE A 278 -50.85 28.84 -3.17
CA ILE A 278 -51.49 28.99 -1.86
C ILE A 278 -50.99 30.24 -1.15
N GLU A 279 -49.68 30.47 -1.13
CA GLU A 279 -49.05 31.64 -0.51
C GLU A 279 -49.54 32.95 -1.15
N ARG A 280 -49.65 33.00 -2.48
CA ARG A 280 -50.23 34.16 -3.18
C ARG A 280 -51.67 34.42 -2.79
N VAL A 281 -52.49 33.37 -2.71
CA VAL A 281 -53.90 33.52 -2.29
C VAL A 281 -53.99 33.98 -0.84
N ARG A 282 -53.18 33.40 0.06
CA ARG A 282 -53.13 33.81 1.47
C ARG A 282 -52.75 35.30 1.61
N GLY A 283 -51.75 35.77 0.85
CA GLY A 283 -51.37 37.19 0.86
C GLY A 283 -52.45 38.15 0.34
N LEU A 284 -53.38 37.68 -0.50
CA LEU A 284 -54.51 38.46 -1.01
C LEU A 284 -55.72 38.46 -0.08
N VAL A 285 -55.93 37.37 0.68
CA VAL A 285 -57.04 37.26 1.63
C VAL A 285 -56.76 38.08 2.89
N GLY A 286 -55.48 38.31 3.23
CA GLY A 286 -55.10 38.93 4.51
C GLY A 286 -55.39 37.97 5.67
N ASP A 287 -54.58 37.99 6.73
CA ASP A 287 -54.90 37.22 7.94
C ASP A 287 -56.23 37.69 8.57
#